data_AF-A0A061EQD9-F1
#
_entry.id   AF-A0A061EQD9-F1
#
_cell.length_a   1.000
_cell.length_b   1.000
_cell.length_c   1.000
_cell.angle_alpha   90.00
_cell.angle_beta   90.00
_cell.angle_gamma   90.00
#
_symmetry.space_group_name_H-M   'P 1'
#
loop_
_entity.id
_entity.type
_entity.pdbx_description
1 polymer ?
#
loop_
_entity_poly.entity_id
_entity_poly.type
_entity_poly.pdbx_seq_one_letter_code
_entity_poly.pdbx_strand_id
1 'polypeptide(L)'
;MEVVGAVVEVILAKVISLAAEQISLALGFKEELTLLHDSLTIIQALLQDADRRQEEDRAVKLWLEKLRDVAYEADDVLDEFAYDVLRRKVEIQNRLMKKHILHLKRKVTKKKGKARHLETCIVLVKEEKLEQHQWK
;
A
#
# COMPACT_ATOMS: atom_id res chain seq x y z
N MET A 1 -10.39 29.78 -16.23
CA MET A 1 -10.79 28.37 -16.05
C MET A 1 -9.64 27.45 -15.66
N GLU A 2 -8.39 27.88 -15.84
CA GLU A 2 -7.14 27.12 -15.65
C GLU A 2 -7.06 26.28 -14.36
N VAL A 3 -7.59 26.78 -13.22
CA VAL A 3 -7.53 26.06 -11.94
C VAL A 3 -8.37 24.79 -11.93
N VAL A 4 -9.58 24.78 -12.51
CA VAL A 4 -10.46 23.60 -12.49
C VAL A 4 -9.90 22.50 -13.39
N GLY A 5 -9.38 22.88 -14.56
CA GLY A 5 -8.69 21.94 -15.46
C GLY A 5 -7.48 21.29 -14.79
N ALA A 6 -6.61 22.09 -14.15
CA ALA A 6 -5.44 21.58 -13.44
C ALA A 6 -5.81 20.61 -12.30
N VAL A 7 -6.87 20.91 -11.53
CA VAL A 7 -7.35 20.01 -10.47
C VAL A 7 -7.86 18.69 -11.06
N VAL A 8 -8.66 18.74 -12.12
CA VAL A 8 -9.17 17.52 -12.80
C VAL A 8 -8.02 16.65 -13.34
N GLU A 9 -6.96 17.25 -13.87
CA GLU A 9 -5.75 16.54 -14.31
C GLU A 9 -5.02 15.83 -13.16
N VAL A 10 -4.90 16.49 -12.00
CA VAL A 10 -4.30 15.89 -10.80
C VAL A 10 -5.13 14.69 -10.34
N ILE A 11 -6.46 14.83 -10.26
CA ILE A 11 -7.38 13.76 -9.86
C ILE A 11 -7.28 12.59 -10.85
N LEU A 12 -7.24 12.86 -12.16
CA LEU A 12 -7.08 11.81 -13.17
C LEU A 12 -5.78 11.03 -12.98
N ALA A 13 -4.67 11.71 -12.70
CA ALA A 13 -3.40 11.05 -12.39
C ALA A 13 -3.47 10.19 -11.11
N LYS A 14 -4.14 10.68 -10.07
CA LYS A 14 -4.38 9.91 -8.83
C LYS A 14 -5.20 8.64 -9.11
N VAL A 15 -6.28 8.75 -9.87
CA VAL A 15 -7.12 7.59 -10.26
C VAL A 15 -6.33 6.55 -11.03
N ILE A 16 -5.51 6.96 -12.01
CA ILE A 16 -4.65 6.05 -12.78
C ILE A 16 -3.66 5.34 -11.85
N SER A 17 -3.01 6.08 -10.94
CA SER A 17 -2.07 5.52 -9.97
C SER A 17 -2.75 4.51 -9.04
N LEU A 18 -3.95 4.84 -8.54
CA LEU A 18 -4.72 3.97 -7.64
C LEU A 18 -5.24 2.72 -8.34
N ALA A 19 -5.66 2.84 -9.61
CA ALA A 19 -6.09 1.70 -10.42
C ALA A 19 -4.94 0.73 -10.73
N ALA A 20 -3.70 1.21 -10.76
CA ALA A 20 -2.51 0.39 -10.93
C ALA A 20 -2.04 -0.30 -9.62
N GLU A 21 -2.52 0.13 -8.45
CA GLU A 21 -2.13 -0.47 -7.17
C GLU A 21 -2.84 -1.81 -6.93
N GLN A 22 -2.05 -2.86 -6.69
CA GLN A 22 -2.56 -4.23 -6.50
C GLN A 22 -3.49 -4.35 -5.30
N ILE A 23 -3.29 -3.53 -4.27
CA ILE A 23 -4.14 -3.52 -3.07
C ILE A 23 -5.52 -2.97 -3.44
N SER A 24 -5.60 -1.90 -4.21
CA SER A 24 -6.88 -1.34 -4.69
C SER A 24 -7.68 -2.39 -5.47
N LEU A 25 -7.00 -3.14 -6.35
CA LEU A 25 -7.61 -4.23 -7.11
C LEU A 25 -8.09 -5.37 -6.22
N ALA A 26 -7.30 -5.76 -5.21
CA ALA A 26 -7.66 -6.80 -4.26
C ALA A 26 -8.84 -6.40 -3.35
N LEU A 27 -9.07 -5.10 -3.17
CA LEU A 27 -10.20 -4.55 -2.41
C LEU A 27 -11.48 -4.38 -3.25
N GLY A 28 -11.40 -4.59 -4.57
CA GLY A 28 -12.57 -4.57 -5.45
C GLY A 28 -12.86 -3.22 -6.13
N PHE A 29 -12.06 -2.18 -5.88
CA PHE A 29 -12.32 -0.81 -6.39
C PHE A 29 -12.04 -0.60 -7.89
N LYS A 30 -11.86 -1.67 -8.66
CA LYS A 30 -11.46 -1.57 -10.07
C LYS A 30 -12.55 -0.88 -10.90
N GLU A 31 -13.80 -1.25 -10.67
CA GLU A 31 -14.93 -0.75 -11.46
C GLU A 31 -15.21 0.72 -11.14
N GLU A 32 -15.17 1.09 -9.87
CA GLU A 32 -15.35 2.46 -9.39
C GLU A 32 -14.26 3.40 -9.92
N LEU A 33 -12.98 2.97 -9.88
CA LEU A 33 -11.88 3.76 -10.43
C LEU A 33 -11.96 3.88 -11.95
N THR A 34 -12.48 2.86 -12.65
CA THR A 34 -12.70 2.92 -14.11
C THR A 34 -13.81 3.91 -14.45
N LEU A 35 -14.95 3.85 -13.76
CA LEU A 35 -16.06 4.78 -13.96
C LEU A 35 -15.67 6.23 -13.66
N LEU A 36 -14.87 6.42 -12.60
CA LEU A 36 -14.35 7.74 -12.25
C LEU A 36 -13.37 8.26 -13.31
N HIS A 37 -12.47 7.42 -13.81
CA HIS A 37 -11.56 7.77 -14.92
C HIS A 37 -12.33 8.23 -16.17
N ASP A 38 -13.36 7.47 -16.57
CA ASP A 38 -14.15 7.78 -17.76
C ASP A 38 -14.93 9.09 -17.59
N SER A 39 -15.49 9.32 -16.40
CA SER A 39 -16.18 10.56 -16.05
C SER A 39 -15.24 11.77 -16.09
N LEU A 40 -14.04 11.65 -15.53
CA LEU A 40 -13.03 12.72 -15.52
C LEU A 40 -12.52 13.03 -16.93
N THR A 41 -12.40 12.03 -17.79
CA THR A 41 -12.01 12.21 -19.20
C THR A 41 -13.07 13.01 -19.96
N ILE A 42 -14.36 12.71 -19.74
CA ILE A 42 -15.47 13.48 -20.32
C ILE A 42 -15.43 14.92 -19.79
N ILE A 43 -15.24 15.10 -18.49
CA ILE A 43 -15.16 16.44 -17.87
C ILE A 43 -14.01 17.25 -18.45
N GLN A 44 -12.83 16.65 -18.65
CA GLN A 44 -11.68 17.33 -19.24
C GLN A 44 -11.97 17.82 -20.66
N ALA A 45 -12.67 17.01 -21.48
CA ALA A 45 -13.11 17.44 -22.81
C ALA A 45 -14.12 18.60 -22.76
N LEU A 46 -15.08 18.54 -21.83
CA LEU A 46 -16.05 19.62 -21.63
C LEU A 46 -15.40 20.93 -21.17
N LEU A 47 -14.36 20.85 -20.32
CA LEU A 47 -13.60 22.02 -19.88
C LEU A 47 -12.86 22.69 -21.05
N GLN A 48 -12.26 21.90 -21.95
CA GLN A 48 -11.61 22.42 -23.16
C GLN A 48 -12.59 23.18 -24.08
N ASP A 49 -13.84 22.72 -24.17
CA ASP A 49 -14.88 23.40 -24.95
C ASP A 49 -15.46 24.62 -24.22
N ALA A 50 -15.53 24.57 -22.89
CA ALA A 50 -16.01 25.66 -22.05
C ALA A 50 -15.05 26.87 -22.05
N ASP A 51 -13.74 26.62 -22.09
CA ASP A 51 -12.70 27.67 -22.15
C ASP A 51 -12.92 28.64 -23.33
N ARG A 52 -13.51 28.14 -24.44
CA ARG A 52 -13.82 28.95 -25.62
C ARG A 52 -15.08 29.81 -25.48
N ARG A 53 -15.94 29.55 -24.48
CA ARG A 53 -17.29 30.14 -24.34
C ARG A 53 -17.51 30.88 -23.00
N GLN A 54 -16.51 30.88 -22.12
CA GLN A 54 -16.64 31.30 -20.72
C GLN A 54 -17.01 32.78 -20.53
N GLU A 55 -16.50 33.67 -21.37
CA GLU A 55 -16.61 35.11 -21.12
C GLU A 55 -18.05 35.62 -21.26
N GLU A 56 -18.87 34.98 -22.09
CA GLU A 56 -20.20 35.45 -22.48
C GLU A 56 -21.35 34.71 -21.78
N ASP A 57 -21.15 33.48 -21.30
CA ASP A 57 -22.23 32.62 -20.81
C ASP A 57 -22.24 32.47 -19.27
N ARG A 58 -23.25 33.07 -18.63
CA ARG A 58 -23.46 32.97 -17.16
C ARG A 58 -23.78 31.55 -16.69
N ALA A 59 -24.46 30.74 -17.51
CA ALA A 59 -24.72 29.35 -17.18
C ALA A 59 -23.41 28.57 -17.15
N VAL A 60 -22.49 28.88 -18.07
CA VAL A 60 -21.15 28.28 -18.10
C VAL A 60 -20.37 28.55 -16.82
N LYS A 61 -20.37 29.79 -16.35
CA LYS A 61 -19.70 30.15 -15.07
C LYS A 61 -20.28 29.38 -13.88
N LEU A 62 -21.60 29.28 -13.77
CA LEU A 62 -22.26 28.64 -12.62
C LEU A 62 -21.97 27.13 -12.53
N TRP A 63 -22.01 26.39 -13.65
CA TRP A 63 -21.74 24.95 -13.59
C TRP A 63 -20.25 24.66 -13.35
N LEU A 64 -19.33 25.51 -13.82
CA LEU A 64 -17.91 25.39 -13.55
C LEU A 64 -17.56 25.60 -12.07
N GLU A 65 -18.23 26.54 -11.39
CA GLU A 65 -18.09 26.70 -9.95
C GLU A 65 -18.51 25.44 -9.19
N LYS A 66 -19.64 24.84 -9.58
CA LYS A 66 -20.09 23.56 -8.99
C LYS A 66 -19.12 22.42 -9.27
N LEU A 67 -18.60 22.35 -10.49
CA LEU A 67 -17.62 21.32 -10.87
C LEU A 67 -16.35 21.44 -10.04
N ARG A 68 -15.87 22.67 -9.80
CA ARG A 68 -14.71 22.92 -8.93
C ARG A 68 -14.94 22.35 -7.53
N ASP A 69 -16.10 22.62 -6.94
CA ASP A 69 -16.39 22.18 -5.58
C ASP A 69 -16.44 20.64 -5.49
N VAL A 70 -17.05 19.98 -6.48
CA VAL A 70 -17.05 18.50 -6.60
C VAL A 70 -15.64 17.94 -6.86
N ALA A 71 -14.82 18.64 -7.64
CA ALA A 71 -13.45 18.21 -7.91
C ALA A 71 -12.61 18.21 -6.63
N TYR A 72 -12.74 19.23 -5.77
CA TYR A 72 -12.06 19.23 -4.48
C TYR A 72 -12.53 18.10 -3.56
N GLU A 73 -13.84 17.83 -3.51
CA GLU A 73 -14.36 16.69 -2.73
C GLU A 73 -13.81 15.35 -3.25
N ALA A 74 -13.72 15.17 -4.56
CA ALA A 74 -13.12 13.98 -5.15
C ALA A 74 -11.62 13.86 -4.84
N ASP A 75 -10.89 14.98 -4.84
CA ASP A 75 -9.45 15.00 -4.50
C ASP A 75 -9.21 14.55 -3.05
N ASP A 76 -10.00 15.06 -2.11
CA ASP A 76 -9.95 14.69 -0.69
C ASP A 76 -10.25 13.19 -0.49
N VAL A 77 -11.27 12.66 -1.16
CA VAL A 77 -11.64 11.23 -1.08
C VAL A 77 -10.54 10.34 -1.66
N LEU A 78 -9.92 10.73 -2.78
CA LEU A 78 -8.82 9.97 -3.36
C LEU A 78 -7.57 9.99 -2.49
N ASP A 79 -7.31 11.08 -1.78
CA ASP A 79 -6.20 11.16 -0.82
C ASP A 79 -6.43 10.24 0.40
N GLU A 80 -7.66 10.19 0.92
CA GLU A 80 -8.01 9.23 1.98
C GLU A 80 -7.83 7.78 1.48
N PHE A 81 -8.29 7.49 0.26
CA PHE A 81 -8.13 6.16 -0.32
C PHE A 81 -6.65 5.79 -0.54
N ALA A 82 -5.84 6.72 -1.05
CA ALA A 82 -4.40 6.52 -1.23
C ALA A 82 -3.69 6.25 0.09
N TYR A 83 -4.07 6.99 1.15
CA TYR A 83 -3.58 6.74 2.50
C TYR A 83 -3.92 5.32 2.98
N ASP A 84 -5.15 4.87 2.75
CA ASP A 84 -5.61 3.54 3.16
C ASP A 84 -4.90 2.41 2.44
N VAL A 85 -4.67 2.56 1.13
CA VAL A 85 -3.85 1.65 0.33
C VAL A 85 -2.44 1.54 0.90
N LEU A 86 -1.80 2.68 1.19
CA LEU A 86 -0.45 2.72 1.75
C LEU A 86 -0.39 2.10 3.15
N ARG A 87 -1.32 2.48 4.03
CA ARG A 87 -1.47 1.92 5.38
C ARG A 87 -1.55 0.39 5.31
N ARG A 88 -2.39 -0.15 4.42
CA ARG A 88 -2.57 -1.59 4.29
C ARG A 88 -1.33 -2.30 3.78
N LYS A 89 -0.57 -1.69 2.86
CA LYS A 89 0.72 -2.20 2.36
C LYS A 89 1.71 -2.41 3.52
N VAL A 90 1.84 -1.39 4.37
CA VAL A 90 2.73 -1.42 5.55
C VAL A 90 2.28 -2.48 6.55
N GLU A 91 0.97 -2.61 6.81
CA GLU A 91 0.44 -3.64 7.71
C GLU A 91 0.76 -5.06 7.22
N ILE A 92 0.57 -5.32 5.93
CA ILE A 92 0.87 -6.61 5.32
C ILE A 92 2.36 -6.92 5.45
N GLN A 93 3.24 -5.98 5.08
CA GLN A 93 4.69 -6.13 5.22
C GLN A 93 5.11 -6.43 6.66
N ASN A 94 4.56 -5.69 7.63
CA ASN A 94 4.83 -5.90 9.05
C ASN A 94 4.37 -7.28 9.53
N ARG A 95 3.21 -7.76 9.08
CA ARG A 95 2.72 -9.12 9.39
C ARG A 95 3.66 -10.20 8.83
N LEU A 96 4.14 -10.03 7.59
CA LEU A 96 5.07 -10.97 6.96
C LEU A 96 6.43 -10.99 7.69
N MET A 97 6.97 -9.82 8.05
CA MET A 97 8.21 -9.71 8.79
C MET A 97 8.11 -10.33 10.19
N LYS A 98 7.00 -10.09 10.92
CA LYS A 98 6.74 -10.73 12.22
C LYS A 98 6.72 -12.27 12.11
N LYS A 99 6.05 -12.82 11.08
CA LYS A 99 6.03 -14.26 10.81
C LYS A 99 7.43 -14.81 10.52
N HIS A 100 8.23 -14.09 9.73
CA HIS A 100 9.61 -14.48 9.41
C HIS A 100 10.49 -14.51 10.66
N ILE A 101 10.44 -13.47 11.49
CA ILE A 101 11.19 -13.40 12.75
C ILE A 101 10.80 -14.55 13.69
N LEU A 102 9.50 -14.85 13.81
CA LEU A 102 9.02 -15.97 14.64
C LEU A 102 9.57 -17.31 14.15
N HIS A 103 9.62 -17.53 12.83
CA HIS A 103 10.19 -18.73 12.23
C HIS A 103 11.69 -18.85 12.50
N LEU A 104 12.45 -17.76 12.34
CA LEU A 104 13.87 -17.73 12.65
C LEU A 104 14.13 -18.00 14.13
N LYS A 105 13.37 -17.37 15.04
CA LYS A 105 13.45 -17.63 16.48
C LYS A 105 13.28 -19.11 16.80
N ARG A 106 12.26 -19.77 16.23
CA ARG A 106 12.03 -21.22 16.39
C ARG A 106 13.20 -22.06 15.87
N LYS A 107 13.78 -21.71 14.73
CA LYS A 107 14.96 -22.41 14.19
C LYS A 107 16.17 -22.25 15.11
N VAL A 108 16.41 -21.05 15.61
CA VAL A 108 17.53 -20.74 16.52
C VAL A 108 17.38 -21.49 17.83
N THR A 109 16.20 -21.49 18.45
CA THR A 109 15.97 -22.24 19.71
C THR A 109 16.17 -23.73 19.52
N LYS A 110 15.70 -24.31 18.41
CA LYS A 110 15.93 -25.73 18.08
C LYS A 110 17.43 -26.04 17.91
N LYS A 111 18.18 -25.19 17.20
CA LYS A 111 19.63 -25.36 17.04
C LYS A 111 20.38 -25.24 18.37
N LYS A 112 20.03 -24.25 19.21
CA LYS A 112 20.60 -24.10 20.57
C LYS A 112 20.33 -25.33 21.44
N GLY A 113 19.11 -25.90 21.36
CA GLY A 113 18.78 -27.15 22.05
C GLY A 113 19.68 -28.31 21.64
N LYS A 114 19.90 -28.49 20.33
CA LYS A 114 20.82 -29.52 19.81
C LYS A 114 22.26 -29.29 20.26
N ALA A 115 22.76 -28.05 20.23
CA ALA A 115 24.11 -27.72 20.66
C ALA A 115 24.33 -28.04 22.14
N ARG A 116 23.40 -27.64 23.02
CA ARG A 116 23.47 -27.98 24.46
C ARG A 116 23.48 -29.49 24.71
N HIS A 117 22.66 -30.24 23.98
CA HIS A 117 22.65 -31.70 24.11
C HIS A 117 24.01 -32.31 23.70
N LEU A 118 24.59 -31.85 22.59
CA LEU A 118 25.92 -32.28 22.17
C LEU A 118 27.00 -31.93 23.21
N GLU A 119 26.97 -30.72 23.77
CA GLU A 119 27.87 -30.31 24.86
C GLU A 119 27.75 -31.25 26.07
N THR A 120 26.52 -31.58 26.50
CA THR A 120 26.29 -32.54 27.59
C THR A 120 26.87 -33.92 27.27
N CYS A 121 26.62 -34.46 26.08
CA CYS A 121 27.18 -35.75 25.67
C CYS A 121 28.71 -35.75 25.66
N ILE A 122 29.34 -34.66 25.21
CA ILE A 122 30.81 -34.53 25.19
C ILE A 122 31.39 -34.53 26.62
N VAL A 123 30.74 -33.87 27.57
CA VAL A 123 31.17 -33.87 28.99
C VAL A 123 31.11 -35.28 29.56
N LEU A 124 29.99 -35.98 29.38
CA LEU A 124 29.82 -37.35 29.90
C LEU A 124 30.87 -38.33 29.34
N VAL A 125 31.17 -38.27 28.04
CA VAL A 125 32.19 -39.13 27.41
C VAL A 125 33.60 -38.80 27.93
N LYS A 126 33.89 -37.52 28.22
CA LYS A 126 35.16 -37.13 28.83
C LYS A 126 35.31 -37.67 30.25
N GLU A 127 34.26 -37.59 31.06
CA GLU A 127 34.24 -38.11 32.44
C GLU A 127 34.41 -39.63 32.45
N GLU A 128 33.66 -40.37 31.64
CA GLU A 128 33.78 -41.83 31.53
C GLU A 128 35.20 -42.26 31.12
N LYS A 129 35.82 -41.54 30.18
CA LYS A 129 37.19 -41.83 29.74
C LYS A 129 38.23 -41.51 30.83
N LEU A 130 38.01 -40.48 31.64
CA LEU A 130 38.86 -40.12 32.78
C LEU A 130 38.82 -41.21 33.86
N GLU A 131 37.62 -41.71 34.19
CA GLU A 131 37.46 -42.82 35.12
C GLU A 131 38.19 -44.08 34.62
N GLN A 132 38.04 -44.46 33.35
CA GLN A 132 38.73 -45.62 32.78
C GLN A 132 40.28 -45.53 32.81
N HIS A 133 40.84 -44.32 32.81
CA HIS A 133 42.29 -44.10 32.87
C HIS A 133 42.84 -44.01 34.30
N GLN A 134 42.03 -43.67 35.30
CA GLN A 134 42.45 -43.64 36.71
C GLN A 134 42.48 -45.02 37.37
N TRP A 135 41.78 -46.01 36.80
CA TRP A 135 41.76 -47.40 37.27
C TRP A 135 42.73 -48.33 36.49
N LYS A 136 43.72 -47.77 35.78
CA LYS A 136 44.82 -48.48 35.11
C LYS A 136 46.16 -48.02 35.66
#